data_AF-A0A395U172-F1
#
_entry.id   AF-A0A395U172-F1
#
_cell.length_a   1.000
_cell.length_b   1.000
_cell.length_c   1.000
_cell.angle_alpha   90.00
_cell.angle_beta   90.00
_cell.angle_gamma   90.00
#
_symmetry.space_group_name_H-M   'P 1'
#
loop_
_entity.id
_entity.type
_entity.pdbx_description
1 polymer ?
#
loop_
_entity_poly.entity_id
_entity_poly.type
_entity_poly.pdbx_seq_one_letter_code
_entity_poly.pdbx_strand_id
1 'polypeptide(L)'
;MGDFYEIEKESSLSELPPSGFTFTNSELYKAAKVIIGKAREFFGSTTLSAHLWAYRRSEDEYLSCDFFVPDNLKLTMPITISIADEADFEVWDEPIVVDMTEAIHLSGLLISALNAHVFVGRHDNEINESLLAAPLKEGETNGSIDLA
;
A
#
# COMPACT_ATOMS: atom_id res chain seq x y z
N MET A 1 -12.73 37.91 -29.64
CA MET A 1 -11.67 36.88 -29.69
C MET A 1 -11.66 36.29 -28.31
N GLY A 2 -12.46 35.24 -28.11
CA GLY A 2 -12.63 34.62 -26.79
C GLY A 2 -11.52 33.62 -26.60
N ASP A 3 -10.78 33.76 -25.52
CA ASP A 3 -9.80 32.77 -25.09
C ASP A 3 -10.54 31.46 -24.81
N PHE A 4 -10.32 30.48 -25.69
CA PHE A 4 -10.68 29.10 -25.42
C PHE A 4 -9.73 28.63 -24.33
N TYR A 5 -10.23 28.57 -23.09
CA TYR A 5 -9.60 27.72 -22.09
C TYR A 5 -9.70 26.29 -22.63
N GLU A 6 -8.57 25.74 -23.09
CA GLU A 6 -8.43 24.29 -23.18
C GLU A 6 -8.78 23.77 -21.79
N ILE A 7 -9.85 22.98 -21.70
CA ILE A 7 -10.09 22.14 -20.54
C ILE A 7 -8.94 21.13 -20.60
N GLU A 8 -7.87 21.42 -19.88
CA GLU A 8 -6.77 20.48 -19.68
C GLU A 8 -7.39 19.15 -19.29
N LYS A 9 -7.04 18.12 -20.06
CA LYS A 9 -7.43 16.72 -19.84
C LYS A 9 -7.30 16.45 -18.34
N GLU A 10 -8.41 16.16 -17.66
CA GLU A 10 -8.42 15.78 -16.24
C GLU A 10 -7.27 14.80 -16.01
N SER A 11 -6.32 15.19 -15.17
CA SER A 11 -5.18 14.36 -14.83
C SER A 11 -5.69 13.00 -14.38
N SER A 12 -5.20 11.93 -14.99
CA SER A 12 -5.54 10.56 -14.57
C SER A 12 -4.83 10.18 -13.26
N LEU A 13 -4.08 11.10 -12.65
CA LEU A 13 -3.26 10.89 -11.46
C LEU A 13 -3.72 11.78 -10.31
N SER A 14 -3.44 11.36 -9.09
CA SER A 14 -3.67 12.16 -7.90
C SER A 14 -2.60 13.25 -7.81
N GLU A 15 -2.99 14.47 -7.46
CA GLU A 15 -2.13 15.64 -7.44
C GLU A 15 -2.36 16.48 -6.18
N LEU A 16 -1.30 17.12 -5.68
CA LEU A 16 -1.39 18.14 -4.64
C LEU A 16 -0.95 19.49 -5.20
N PRO A 17 -1.85 20.24 -5.86
CA PRO A 17 -1.55 21.59 -6.33
C PRO A 17 -1.22 22.55 -5.17
N PRO A 18 -0.59 23.71 -5.46
CA PRO A 18 -0.22 24.71 -4.45
C PRO A 18 -1.39 25.26 -3.60
N SER A 19 -2.63 24.99 -4.00
CA SER A 19 -3.82 25.31 -3.20
C SER A 19 -3.89 24.53 -1.88
N GLY A 20 -3.13 23.44 -1.75
CA GLY A 20 -3.15 22.54 -0.60
C GLY A 20 -4.32 21.56 -0.59
N PHE A 21 -5.20 21.61 -1.60
CA PHE A 21 -6.25 20.61 -1.80
C PHE A 21 -5.74 19.49 -2.69
N THR A 22 -5.81 18.24 -2.22
CA THR A 22 -5.46 17.08 -3.02
C THR A 22 -6.57 16.78 -4.05
N PHE A 23 -6.21 16.70 -5.32
CA PHE A 23 -6.99 16.02 -6.35
C PHE A 23 -6.70 14.53 -6.25
N THR A 24 -7.72 13.70 -6.06
CA THR A 24 -7.56 12.24 -6.03
C THR A 24 -8.14 11.65 -7.31
N ASN A 25 -7.38 10.80 -7.97
CA ASN A 25 -7.85 10.03 -9.11
C ASN A 25 -9.15 9.27 -8.75
N SER A 26 -10.20 9.48 -9.55
CA SER A 26 -11.52 8.89 -9.29
C SER A 26 -11.54 7.36 -9.37
N GLU A 27 -10.73 6.76 -10.25
CA GLU A 27 -10.64 5.30 -10.35
C GLU A 27 -9.91 4.72 -9.13
N LEU A 28 -8.81 5.35 -8.71
CA LEU A 28 -8.11 4.98 -7.47
C LEU A 28 -9.05 5.10 -6.25
N TYR A 29 -9.86 6.16 -6.18
CA TYR A 29 -10.85 6.31 -5.11
C TYR A 29 -11.94 5.23 -5.13
N LYS A 30 -12.41 4.82 -6.32
CA LYS A 30 -13.35 3.69 -6.46
C LYS A 30 -12.72 2.37 -6.02
N ALA A 31 -11.49 2.10 -6.44
CA ALA A 31 -10.73 0.93 -6.00
C ALA A 31 -10.59 0.90 -4.48
N ALA A 32 -10.21 2.03 -3.87
CA ALA A 32 -10.11 2.15 -2.41
C ALA A 32 -11.44 1.79 -1.72
N LYS A 33 -12.58 2.26 -2.23
CA LYS A 33 -13.90 1.91 -1.67
C LYS A 33 -14.18 0.41 -1.71
N VAL A 34 -13.84 -0.26 -2.81
CA VAL A 34 -14.02 -1.72 -2.96
C VAL A 34 -13.18 -2.45 -1.92
N ILE A 35 -11.89 -2.11 -1.81
CA ILE A 35 -10.95 -2.74 -0.88
C ILE A 35 -11.40 -2.50 0.57
N ILE A 36 -11.80 -1.28 0.93
CA ILE A 36 -12.34 -0.97 2.27
C ILE A 36 -13.60 -1.78 2.56
N GLY A 37 -14.48 -1.95 1.57
CA GLY A 37 -15.65 -2.82 1.67
C GLY A 37 -15.26 -4.25 2.01
N LYS A 38 -14.30 -4.81 1.29
CA LYS A 38 -13.77 -6.17 1.52
C LYS A 38 -13.10 -6.32 2.88
N ALA A 39 -12.30 -5.34 3.29
CA ALA A 39 -11.69 -5.31 4.61
C ALA A 39 -12.74 -5.32 5.72
N ARG A 40 -13.79 -4.50 5.61
CA ARG A 40 -14.87 -4.44 6.61
C ARG A 40 -15.73 -5.70 6.63
N GLU A 41 -15.98 -6.33 5.47
CA GLU A 41 -16.62 -7.64 5.38
C GLU A 41 -15.78 -8.72 6.09
N PHE A 42 -14.46 -8.70 5.90
CA PHE A 42 -13.54 -9.70 6.44
C PHE A 42 -13.27 -9.54 7.94
N PHE A 43 -12.99 -8.31 8.40
CA PHE A 43 -12.57 -8.03 9.77
C PHE A 43 -13.70 -7.55 10.70
N GLY A 44 -14.86 -7.16 10.15
CA GLY A 44 -15.93 -6.54 10.92
C GLY A 44 -15.49 -5.23 11.57
N SER A 45 -15.74 -5.07 12.87
CA SER A 45 -15.41 -3.87 13.65
C SER A 45 -14.07 -3.96 14.40
N THR A 46 -13.20 -4.89 14.01
CA THR A 46 -11.94 -5.16 14.71
C THR A 46 -10.93 -4.02 14.46
N THR A 47 -10.17 -3.65 15.49
CA THR A 47 -9.04 -2.72 15.32
C THR A 47 -7.93 -3.39 14.53
N LEU A 48 -7.46 -2.71 13.48
CA LEU A 48 -6.46 -3.25 12.56
C LEU A 48 -5.11 -2.58 12.73
N SER A 49 -4.08 -3.31 12.33
CA SER A 49 -2.78 -2.76 11.97
C SER A 49 -2.49 -3.04 10.52
N ALA A 50 -1.57 -2.29 9.93
CA ALA A 50 -1.09 -2.47 8.57
C ALA A 50 0.43 -2.50 8.56
N HIS A 51 1.01 -3.47 7.87
CA HIS A 51 2.41 -3.41 7.47
C HIS A 51 2.48 -2.76 6.09
N LEU A 52 3.30 -1.71 5.94
CA LEU A 52 3.49 -0.98 4.71
C LEU A 52 4.95 -1.06 4.28
N TRP A 53 5.26 -1.70 3.16
CA TRP A 53 6.64 -1.77 2.68
C TRP A 53 6.73 -1.90 1.15
N ALA A 54 7.69 -1.17 0.58
CA ALA A 54 8.03 -1.27 -0.82
C ALA A 54 9.07 -2.37 -1.02
N TYR A 55 8.97 -3.11 -2.13
CA TYR A 55 9.93 -4.14 -2.51
C TYR A 55 9.97 -4.31 -4.02
N ARG A 56 10.93 -5.12 -4.51
CA ARG A 56 11.03 -5.49 -5.92
C ARG A 56 11.00 -7.00 -6.08
N ARG A 57 10.44 -7.46 -7.20
CA ARG A 57 10.52 -8.86 -7.65
C ARG A 57 10.74 -8.85 -9.15
N SER A 58 11.84 -9.45 -9.61
CA SER A 58 12.16 -9.52 -11.05
C SER A 58 12.18 -8.15 -11.76
N GLU A 59 12.77 -7.14 -11.12
CA GLU A 59 12.85 -5.74 -11.58
C GLU A 59 11.56 -4.92 -11.43
N ASP A 60 10.41 -5.57 -11.28
CA ASP A 60 9.13 -4.90 -11.03
C ASP A 60 9.05 -4.34 -9.60
N GLU A 61 8.41 -3.19 -9.45
CA GLU A 61 8.21 -2.51 -8.17
C GLU A 61 6.82 -2.81 -7.59
N TYR A 62 6.78 -3.00 -6.27
CA TYR A 62 5.57 -3.31 -5.53
C TYR A 62 5.52 -2.52 -4.22
N LEU A 63 4.31 -2.24 -3.76
CA LEU A 63 4.03 -1.78 -2.41
C LEU A 63 3.04 -2.76 -1.76
N SER A 64 3.44 -3.39 -0.67
CA SER A 64 2.52 -4.17 0.15
C SER A 64 1.91 -3.29 1.24
N CYS A 65 0.60 -3.42 1.43
CA CYS A 65 -0.19 -2.79 2.48
C CYS A 65 -1.06 -3.87 3.17
N ASP A 66 -0.41 -4.75 3.92
CA ASP A 66 -1.06 -5.93 4.50
C ASP A 66 -1.76 -5.58 5.82
N PHE A 67 -3.07 -5.76 5.89
CA PHE A 67 -3.86 -5.52 7.10
C PHE A 67 -3.92 -6.77 7.97
N PHE A 68 -3.85 -6.59 9.30
CA PHE A 68 -3.88 -7.68 10.26
C PHE A 68 -4.45 -7.28 11.61
N VAL A 69 -4.83 -8.28 12.42
CA VAL A 69 -5.26 -8.09 13.81
C VAL A 69 -4.04 -8.27 14.74
N PRO A 70 -3.68 -7.27 15.58
CA PRO A 70 -2.42 -7.26 16.37
C PRO A 70 -2.13 -8.45 17.27
N ASP A 71 -3.14 -9.26 17.63
CA ASP A 71 -2.96 -10.45 18.48
C ASP A 71 -3.40 -11.75 17.79
N ASN A 72 -3.68 -11.69 16.50
CA ASN A 72 -4.12 -12.83 15.70
C ASN A 72 -3.59 -12.74 14.27
N LEU A 73 -2.32 -13.09 14.09
CA LEU A 73 -1.64 -13.09 12.79
C LEU A 73 -2.24 -14.09 11.77
N LYS A 74 -3.19 -14.94 12.17
CA LYS A 74 -3.94 -15.78 11.20
C LYS A 74 -5.06 -15.00 10.51
N LEU A 75 -5.42 -13.82 11.02
CA LEU A 75 -6.35 -12.91 10.39
C LEU A 75 -5.55 -11.79 9.72
N THR A 76 -5.11 -12.07 8.50
CA THR A 76 -4.36 -11.17 7.63
C THR A 76 -5.07 -11.05 6.29
N MET A 77 -5.14 -9.84 5.76
CA MET A 77 -5.64 -9.54 4.42
C MET A 77 -4.51 -8.83 3.67
N PRO A 78 -3.74 -9.56 2.85
CA PRO A 78 -2.65 -8.97 2.09
C PRO A 78 -3.21 -8.09 0.97
N ILE A 79 -2.55 -6.96 0.72
CA ILE A 79 -2.85 -6.09 -0.43
C ILE A 79 -1.52 -5.80 -1.12
N THR A 80 -1.35 -6.30 -2.33
CA THR A 80 -0.13 -6.10 -3.12
C THR A 80 -0.40 -5.13 -4.26
N ILE A 81 0.10 -3.91 -4.13
CA ILE A 81 -0.06 -2.89 -5.16
C ILE A 81 1.12 -3.01 -6.12
N SER A 82 0.83 -3.32 -7.38
CA SER A 82 1.85 -3.41 -8.44
C SER A 82 2.01 -2.05 -9.13
N ILE A 83 3.23 -1.72 -9.52
CA ILE A 83 3.52 -0.52 -10.31
C ILE A 83 3.77 -0.93 -11.77
N ALA A 84 3.01 -0.36 -12.70
CA ALA A 84 3.14 -0.62 -14.16
C ALA A 84 2.78 0.64 -14.97
N ASP A 85 2.96 0.62 -16.29
CA ASP A 85 2.66 1.79 -17.14
C ASP A 85 1.16 2.14 -17.22
N GLU A 86 0.28 1.17 -16.96
CA GLU A 86 -1.18 1.33 -17.01
C GLU A 86 -1.82 0.85 -15.71
N ALA A 87 -2.78 1.61 -15.18
CA ALA A 87 -3.52 1.25 -13.99
C ALA A 87 -4.65 0.24 -14.31
N ASP A 88 -4.82 -0.75 -13.43
CA ASP A 88 -5.86 -1.77 -13.50
C ASP A 88 -6.35 -2.07 -12.07
N PHE A 89 -7.67 -2.08 -11.90
CA PHE A 89 -8.33 -2.29 -10.62
C PHE A 89 -9.35 -3.44 -10.66
N GLU A 90 -9.27 -4.34 -11.65
CA GLU A 90 -10.14 -5.51 -11.75
C GLU A 90 -9.97 -6.47 -10.56
N VAL A 91 -8.72 -6.66 -10.10
CA VAL A 91 -8.39 -7.49 -8.94
C VAL A 91 -8.19 -6.58 -7.72
N TRP A 92 -9.05 -6.74 -6.72
CA TRP A 92 -9.12 -5.80 -5.59
C TRP A 92 -7.93 -5.92 -4.63
N ASP A 93 -7.39 -7.12 -4.41
CA ASP A 93 -6.26 -7.40 -3.53
C ASP A 93 -4.90 -7.25 -4.22
N GLU A 94 -4.90 -7.13 -5.55
CA GLU A 94 -3.70 -6.94 -6.37
C GLU A 94 -3.86 -5.77 -7.37
N PRO A 95 -4.21 -4.54 -6.91
CA PRO A 95 -4.41 -3.42 -7.82
C PRO A 95 -3.10 -3.01 -8.49
N ILE A 96 -3.20 -2.56 -9.74
CA ILE A 96 -2.09 -2.01 -10.52
C ILE A 96 -2.26 -0.50 -10.62
N VAL A 97 -1.21 0.24 -10.27
CA VAL A 97 -1.18 1.70 -10.35
C VAL A 97 0.02 2.15 -11.19
N VAL A 98 -0.01 3.41 -11.65
CA VAL A 98 0.99 3.89 -12.61
C VAL A 98 2.37 4.16 -12.00
N ASP A 99 2.43 4.46 -10.71
CA ASP A 99 3.65 4.83 -10.01
C ASP A 99 3.55 4.60 -8.49
N MET A 100 4.67 4.75 -7.80
CA MET A 100 4.75 4.63 -6.35
C MET A 100 3.94 5.72 -5.61
N THR A 101 3.69 6.87 -6.23
CA THR A 101 2.91 7.96 -5.62
C THR A 101 1.45 7.56 -5.50
N GLU A 102 0.85 7.03 -6.56
CA GLU A 102 -0.50 6.46 -6.55
C GLU A 102 -0.58 5.27 -5.58
N ALA A 103 0.46 4.42 -5.52
CA ALA A 103 0.48 3.29 -4.59
C ALA A 103 0.42 3.74 -3.12
N ILE A 104 1.23 4.74 -2.76
CA ILE A 104 1.25 5.34 -1.42
C ILE A 104 -0.08 6.06 -1.14
N HIS A 105 -0.62 6.78 -2.12
CA HIS A 105 -1.89 7.50 -1.97
C HIS A 105 -3.05 6.53 -1.72
N LEU A 106 -3.14 5.45 -2.50
CA LEU A 106 -4.11 4.38 -2.29
C LEU A 106 -3.96 3.78 -0.88
N SER A 107 -2.74 3.39 -0.49
CA SER A 107 -2.46 2.84 0.84
C SER A 107 -2.88 3.80 1.96
N GLY A 108 -2.61 5.11 1.79
CA GLY A 108 -3.02 6.14 2.73
C GLY A 108 -4.55 6.24 2.89
N LEU A 109 -5.30 6.17 1.78
CA LEU A 109 -6.77 6.13 1.82
C LEU A 109 -7.27 4.90 2.58
N LEU A 110 -6.71 3.72 2.31
CA LEU A 110 -7.09 2.47 2.97
C LEU A 110 -6.82 2.53 4.48
N ILE A 111 -5.59 2.88 4.86
CA ILE A 111 -5.13 2.98 6.25
C ILE A 111 -6.00 3.99 7.02
N SER A 112 -6.25 5.16 6.44
CA SER A 112 -7.05 6.21 7.07
C SER A 112 -8.50 5.75 7.27
N ALA A 113 -9.13 5.18 6.25
CA ALA A 113 -10.53 4.77 6.30
C ALA A 113 -10.81 3.55 7.20
N LEU A 114 -9.77 2.73 7.44
CA LEU A 114 -9.80 1.59 8.35
C LEU A 114 -9.26 1.93 9.75
N ASN A 115 -8.78 3.15 9.96
CA ASN A 115 -8.15 3.60 11.21
C ASN A 115 -7.07 2.62 11.70
N ALA A 116 -6.22 2.16 10.78
CA ALA A 116 -5.20 1.16 11.07
C ALA A 116 -3.93 1.80 11.65
N HIS A 117 -3.33 1.16 12.66
CA HIS A 117 -1.97 1.50 13.10
C HIS A 117 -0.96 1.01 12.06
N VAL A 118 0.01 1.83 11.68
CA VAL A 118 0.95 1.50 10.59
C VAL A 118 2.32 1.14 11.13
N PHE A 119 2.86 0.03 10.62
CA PHE A 119 4.26 -0.35 10.74
C PHE A 119 4.89 -0.24 9.35
N VAL A 120 5.96 0.54 9.23
CA VAL A 120 6.67 0.72 7.96
C VAL A 120 7.86 -0.22 7.91
N GLY A 121 8.00 -0.96 6.81
CA GLY A 121 9.04 -1.97 6.64
C GLY A 121 8.66 -3.33 7.24
N ARG A 122 9.49 -4.34 6.92
CA ARG A 122 9.33 -5.73 7.39
C ARG A 122 10.65 -6.20 8.02
N HIS A 123 11.01 -5.53 9.11
CA HIS A 123 12.29 -5.66 9.82
C HIS A 123 12.54 -7.04 10.47
N ASP A 124 11.56 -7.94 10.37
CA ASP A 124 11.49 -9.26 10.97
C ASP A 124 11.48 -10.39 9.92
N ASN A 125 11.78 -10.09 8.65
CA ASN A 125 11.84 -11.09 7.56
C ASN A 125 13.00 -10.90 6.53
N GLU A 126 14.14 -10.33 6.95
CA GLU A 126 15.42 -10.21 6.23
C GLU A 126 16.26 -11.51 6.27
N ILE A 127 16.62 -12.05 5.10
CA ILE A 127 17.45 -13.27 4.99
C ILE A 127 18.93 -12.98 4.74
N ASN A 128 19.30 -11.71 4.57
CA ASN A 128 20.69 -11.31 4.43
C ASN A 128 21.42 -11.46 5.76
N GLU A 129 22.09 -12.61 5.93
CA GLU A 129 22.85 -12.98 7.14
C GLU A 129 23.84 -11.90 7.61
N SER A 130 24.36 -11.07 6.70
CA SER A 130 25.31 -10.00 7.06
C SER A 130 24.68 -8.83 7.82
N LEU A 131 23.35 -8.73 7.84
CA LEU A 131 22.59 -7.65 8.49
C LEU A 131 21.94 -8.09 9.81
N LEU A 132 22.10 -9.36 10.18
CA LEU A 132 21.43 -9.92 11.33
C LEU A 132 22.20 -9.66 12.62
N ALA A 133 21.49 -9.23 13.66
CA ALA A 133 22.06 -9.06 15.00
C ALA A 133 22.56 -10.38 15.61
N ALA A 134 22.06 -11.53 15.12
CA ALA A 134 22.52 -12.86 15.47
C ALA A 134 22.31 -13.84 14.30
N PRO A 135 23.13 -14.91 14.18
CA PRO A 135 22.95 -15.94 13.14
C PRO A 135 21.59 -16.65 13.24
N LEU A 136 21.01 -17.00 12.09
CA LEU A 136 19.77 -17.80 12.00
C LEU A 136 20.02 -19.25 12.42
N LYS A 137 19.08 -19.83 13.19
CA LYS A 137 19.01 -21.29 13.32
C LYS A 137 18.07 -21.90 12.29
N GLU A 138 18.21 -23.20 12.07
CA GLU A 138 17.33 -23.96 11.18
C GLU A 138 15.86 -23.79 11.59
N GLY A 139 15.03 -23.31 10.65
CA GLY A 139 13.61 -23.08 10.87
C GLY A 139 13.24 -21.77 11.58
N GLU A 140 14.20 -20.90 11.90
CA GLU A 140 13.92 -19.55 12.40
C GLU A 140 13.73 -18.55 11.24
N THR A 141 12.75 -17.67 11.33
CA THR A 141 12.77 -16.40 10.60
C THR A 141 13.73 -15.46 11.33
N ASN A 142 14.37 -14.53 10.63
CA ASN A 142 15.27 -13.58 11.25
C ASN A 142 14.57 -12.77 12.34
N GLY A 143 15.35 -12.49 13.39
CA GLY A 143 14.97 -11.51 14.40
C GLY A 143 15.21 -10.09 13.91
N SER A 144 15.45 -9.20 14.85
CA SER A 144 15.76 -7.79 14.57
C SER A 144 17.02 -7.63 13.69
N ILE A 145 16.94 -6.71 12.74
CA ILE A 145 18.09 -6.22 11.98
C ILE A 145 19.02 -5.43 12.93
N ASP A 146 20.33 -5.57 12.73
CA ASP A 146 21.31 -4.72 13.43
C ASP A 146 21.37 -3.33 12.77
N LEU A 147 20.76 -2.35 13.41
CA LEU A 147 20.76 -0.95 12.99
C LEU A 147 21.61 -0.07 13.93
N ALA A 148 22.43 -0.67 14.80
CA ALA A 148 23.20 0.00 15.84
C ALA A 148 24.57 0.51 15.39
#